data_AF-A0A2V9RAG3-F1
#
_entry.id   AF-A0A2V9RAG3-F1
#
_cell.length_a   1.000
_cell.length_b   1.000
_cell.length_c   1.000
_cell.angle_alpha   90.00
_cell.angle_beta   90.00
_cell.angle_gamma   90.00
#
_symmetry.space_group_name_H-M   'P 1'
#
loop_
_entity.id
_entity.type
_entity.pdbx_description
1 polymer ?
#
loop_
_entity_poly.entity_id
_entity_poly.type
_entity_poly.pdbx_seq_one_letter_code
_entity_poly.pdbx_strand_id
1 'polypeptide(L)'
;MAFILKHPEYAKLRAFPDSNYELCATNPDSYKVMLNMFQDLLDANKGVKYIHLSTDEPYYIGMANNSQCQEEARAKELGSVGKLLAEFVSKVTNYLHDRGRTVMFWGEYPLKPDDIASLPKHLVNGEVYGADFDPVFKAHGIRQMVYTSTQGEEPFFPDYYILSQSERLHTGRLGTERVAGIADHISFGSARTQADLMGVFVAAWADAGLHPETFWLGYATGAAYGWHPGSPEAQEGMSAFYPLFYGPNVVNMGRLYQLMSTQAQFWADSWEWTLSSARKPLFGNSDHIFTPRRPERDQAIPLPAVPSPQFLTLDWDWGQQNSRRLELVSRFLMQNDELLDLLRLNLQRVKFNHYNLEVFIAIAQLYRQNLVMLQNVGRINNLLKAAQVAASSNQPARALADVDQALAVAENVRQQRNSALHDATETWYKSWFPRGGEANGRRFLHELDDVKDHVPDRTVDMSYLVYRQLLLPLGEWVGQVQSARNQYAKTNGLPGRRINFDWKDTKTLVSQEQSGDEEQ
;
A
#
# COMPACT_ATOMS: atom_id res chain seq x y z
N MET A 1 7.08 16.21 -1.37
CA MET A 1 7.24 17.35 -2.31
C MET A 1 6.85 17.03 -3.76
N ALA A 2 6.95 15.76 -4.21
CA ALA A 2 6.68 15.36 -5.59
C ALA A 2 5.34 15.81 -6.19
N PHE A 3 4.28 15.92 -5.38
CA PHE A 3 2.99 16.44 -5.84
C PHE A 3 3.08 17.84 -6.46
N ILE A 4 3.95 18.71 -5.93
CA ILE A 4 4.19 20.06 -6.47
C ILE A 4 5.18 19.96 -7.61
N LEU A 5 6.32 19.31 -7.38
CA LEU A 5 7.44 19.32 -8.32
C LEU A 5 7.18 18.55 -9.62
N LYS A 6 6.17 17.70 -9.71
CA LYS A 6 5.76 17.07 -10.97
C LYS A 6 5.25 18.07 -12.01
N HIS A 7 4.77 19.23 -11.57
CA HIS A 7 4.24 20.26 -12.46
C HIS A 7 5.37 21.02 -13.19
N PRO A 8 5.24 21.26 -14.52
CA PRO A 8 6.25 21.96 -15.31
C PRO A 8 6.62 23.35 -14.79
N GLU A 9 5.67 24.09 -14.23
CA GLU A 9 5.88 25.43 -13.67
C GLU A 9 6.87 25.45 -12.49
N TYR A 10 7.01 24.34 -11.77
CA TYR A 10 7.94 24.20 -10.64
C TYR A 10 9.21 23.43 -10.99
N ALA A 11 9.42 23.05 -12.27
CA ALA A 11 10.56 22.22 -12.66
C ALA A 11 11.93 22.84 -12.34
N LYS A 12 12.03 24.18 -12.37
CA LYS A 12 13.25 24.93 -12.02
C LYS A 12 13.61 24.86 -10.53
N LEU A 13 12.69 24.41 -9.69
CA LEU A 13 12.89 24.28 -8.25
C LEU A 13 13.46 22.91 -7.86
N ARG A 14 13.48 21.93 -8.78
CA ARG A 14 13.97 20.57 -8.49
C ARG A 14 15.47 20.58 -8.21
N ALA A 15 15.93 19.74 -7.29
CA ALA A 15 17.37 19.52 -7.07
C ALA A 15 18.03 18.91 -8.31
N PHE A 16 17.37 17.90 -8.91
CA PHE A 16 17.76 17.28 -10.17
C PHE A 16 16.70 17.57 -11.25
N PRO A 17 17.07 18.07 -12.45
CA PRO A 17 16.09 18.48 -13.47
C PRO A 17 15.08 17.39 -13.87
N ASP A 18 15.52 16.13 -13.86
CA ASP A 18 14.78 14.95 -14.30
C ASP A 18 14.16 14.14 -13.15
N SER A 19 14.18 14.65 -11.91
CA SER A 19 13.53 14.02 -10.75
C SER A 19 12.59 14.99 -10.04
N ASN A 20 11.35 14.58 -9.83
CA ASN A 20 10.36 15.36 -9.08
C ASN A 20 10.44 15.18 -7.55
N TYR A 21 11.39 14.41 -7.03
CA TYR A 21 11.40 14.02 -5.62
C TYR A 21 11.71 15.19 -4.65
N GLU A 22 12.81 15.89 -4.89
CA GLU A 22 13.36 16.91 -3.99
C GLU A 22 13.46 18.30 -4.61
N LEU A 23 13.24 19.30 -3.77
CA LEU A 23 13.49 20.71 -4.08
C LEU A 23 14.96 21.06 -3.86
N CYS A 24 15.47 22.01 -4.62
CA CYS A 24 16.82 22.52 -4.46
C CYS A 24 16.89 23.44 -3.23
N ALA A 25 17.59 23.03 -2.18
CA ALA A 25 17.80 23.75 -0.92
C ALA A 25 18.66 25.00 -1.08
N THR A 26 19.44 25.12 -2.16
CA THR A 26 20.24 26.33 -2.48
C THR A 26 19.52 27.32 -3.38
N ASN A 27 18.35 26.97 -3.93
CA ASN A 27 17.57 27.87 -4.77
C ASN A 27 16.69 28.80 -3.91
N PRO A 28 16.86 30.14 -3.96
CA PRO A 28 16.06 31.07 -3.16
C PRO A 28 14.56 31.03 -3.50
N ASP A 29 14.17 30.65 -4.71
CA ASP A 29 12.76 30.55 -5.10
C ASP A 29 12.07 29.34 -4.47
N SER A 30 12.80 28.28 -4.10
CA SER A 30 12.28 27.16 -3.32
C SER A 30 11.72 27.63 -1.98
N TYR A 31 12.45 28.52 -1.30
CA TYR A 31 12.00 29.11 -0.03
C TYR A 31 10.76 29.98 -0.22
N LYS A 32 10.65 30.75 -1.31
CA LYS A 32 9.46 31.58 -1.56
C LYS A 32 8.19 30.74 -1.66
N VAL A 33 8.23 29.64 -2.41
CA VAL A 33 7.08 28.73 -2.53
C VAL A 33 6.72 28.13 -1.17
N MET A 34 7.70 27.56 -0.46
CA MET A 34 7.48 26.92 0.83
C MET A 34 6.95 27.92 1.88
N LEU A 35 7.56 29.10 2.01
CA LEU A 35 7.15 30.10 3.00
C LEU A 35 5.76 30.67 2.69
N ASN A 36 5.40 30.84 1.42
CA ASN A 36 4.04 31.25 1.06
C ASN A 36 3.00 30.19 1.42
N MET A 37 3.27 28.91 1.15
CA MET A 37 2.39 27.81 1.56
C MET A 37 2.24 27.75 3.09
N PHE A 38 3.33 27.95 3.82
CA PHE A 38 3.26 28.02 5.28
C PHE A 38 2.52 29.26 5.77
N GLN A 39 2.64 30.40 5.10
CA GLN A 39 1.85 31.59 5.43
C GLN A 39 0.35 31.33 5.27
N ASP A 40 -0.07 30.69 4.18
CA ASP A 40 -1.48 30.27 4.00
C ASP A 40 -1.93 29.34 5.14
N LEU A 41 -1.08 28.41 5.58
CA LEU A 41 -1.37 27.52 6.71
C LEU A 41 -1.50 28.30 8.03
N LEU A 42 -0.61 29.27 8.27
CA LEU A 42 -0.63 30.13 9.47
C LEU A 42 -1.92 30.95 9.54
N ASP A 43 -2.34 31.52 8.41
CA ASP A 43 -3.52 32.36 8.30
C ASP A 43 -4.81 31.55 8.51
N ALA A 44 -4.84 30.30 8.01
CA ALA A 44 -5.94 29.37 8.21
C ALA A 44 -6.03 28.82 9.66
N ASN A 45 -4.91 28.76 10.39
CA ASN A 45 -4.82 28.09 11.70
C ASN A 45 -4.40 29.05 12.83
N LYS A 46 -5.22 30.08 13.08
CA LYS A 46 -5.00 31.04 14.17
C LYS A 46 -5.06 30.33 15.53
N GLY A 47 -4.07 30.57 16.38
CA GLY A 47 -3.98 30.01 17.74
C GLY A 47 -3.30 28.64 17.86
N VAL A 48 -2.97 27.96 16.75
CA VAL A 48 -2.21 26.71 16.79
C VAL A 48 -0.76 26.96 17.24
N LYS A 49 -0.24 26.21 18.21
CA LYS A 49 1.14 26.41 18.68
C LYS A 49 2.19 25.64 17.88
N TYR A 50 1.85 24.43 17.46
CA TYR A 50 2.80 23.50 16.85
C TYR A 50 2.55 23.33 15.36
N ILE A 51 3.62 23.26 14.57
CA ILE A 51 3.58 22.91 13.15
C ILE A 51 4.50 21.72 12.96
N HIS A 52 4.00 20.66 12.33
CA HIS A 52 4.82 19.54 11.92
C HIS A 52 5.28 19.76 10.48
N LEU A 53 6.60 19.78 10.27
CA LEU A 53 7.21 19.84 8.95
C LEU A 53 7.70 18.46 8.55
N SER A 54 7.24 17.99 7.40
CA SER A 54 7.75 16.79 6.73
C SER A 54 9.12 17.13 6.14
N THR A 55 10.16 17.01 6.98
CA THR A 55 11.59 17.07 6.62
C THR A 55 12.22 15.67 6.55
N ASP A 56 11.38 14.64 6.55
CA ASP A 56 11.76 13.24 6.45
C ASP A 56 12.32 12.94 5.07
N GLU A 57 13.19 11.94 5.01
CA GLU A 57 13.68 11.35 3.78
C GLU A 57 14.33 12.32 2.74
N PRO A 58 15.14 13.33 3.14
CA PRO A 58 15.83 14.19 2.17
C PRO A 58 17.10 13.49 1.65
N TYR A 59 16.92 12.33 1.01
CA TYR A 59 17.97 11.39 0.61
C TYR A 59 19.08 12.01 -0.24
N TYR A 60 18.78 13.01 -1.08
CA TYR A 60 19.75 13.55 -2.04
C TYR A 60 20.19 14.99 -1.77
N ILE A 61 19.81 15.56 -0.62
CA ILE A 61 20.28 16.89 -0.24
C ILE A 61 21.82 16.95 -0.22
N GLY A 62 22.38 17.98 -0.84
CA GLY A 62 23.84 18.11 -0.91
C GLY A 62 24.49 17.31 -2.04
N MET A 63 23.73 16.58 -2.86
CA MET A 63 24.27 15.82 -3.99
C MET A 63 24.15 16.57 -5.32
N ALA A 64 23.23 17.52 -5.44
CA ALA A 64 22.99 18.21 -6.69
C ALA A 64 24.10 19.22 -7.04
N ASN A 65 24.66 19.07 -8.25
CA ASN A 65 25.59 20.01 -8.86
C ASN A 65 25.32 20.13 -10.36
N ASN A 66 24.47 21.08 -10.71
CA ASN A 66 24.02 21.32 -12.07
C ASN A 66 23.66 22.80 -12.27
N SER A 67 23.25 23.19 -13.47
CA SER A 67 22.97 24.60 -13.81
C SER A 67 21.84 25.24 -13.01
N GLN A 68 20.94 24.47 -12.38
CA GLN A 68 19.83 24.98 -11.57
C GLN A 68 20.02 24.80 -10.06
N CYS A 69 20.92 23.93 -9.62
CA CYS A 69 21.12 23.61 -8.22
C CYS A 69 22.59 23.33 -7.87
N GLN A 70 23.09 24.00 -6.83
CA GLN A 70 24.50 24.01 -6.42
C GLN A 70 24.67 23.57 -4.95
N GLU A 71 23.94 22.52 -4.56
CA GLU A 71 23.95 21.99 -3.19
C GLU A 71 25.28 21.33 -2.82
N GLU A 72 25.91 20.59 -3.74
CA GLU A 72 27.20 19.93 -3.49
C GLU A 72 28.27 20.95 -3.09
N ALA A 73 28.33 22.08 -3.80
CA ALA A 73 29.27 23.16 -3.50
C ALA A 73 29.01 23.76 -2.11
N ARG A 74 27.74 24.02 -1.77
CA ARG A 74 27.37 24.57 -0.46
C ARG A 74 27.61 23.58 0.68
N ALA A 75 27.32 22.29 0.49
CA ALA A 75 27.60 21.25 1.46
C ALA A 75 29.10 21.12 1.75
N LYS A 76 29.96 21.22 0.71
CA LYS A 76 31.42 21.26 0.88
C LYS A 76 31.90 22.46 1.67
N GLU A 77 31.34 23.65 1.41
CA GLU A 77 31.66 24.88 2.16
C GLU A 77 31.27 24.76 3.63
N LEU A 78 30.09 24.20 3.92
CA LEU A 78 29.59 23.97 5.28
C LEU A 78 30.31 22.81 5.98
N GLY A 79 30.94 21.91 5.22
CA GLY A 79 31.69 20.76 5.70
C GLY A 79 30.85 19.49 5.89
N SER A 80 29.55 19.51 5.63
CA SER A 80 28.69 18.32 5.61
C SER A 80 27.35 18.59 4.88
N VAL A 81 26.73 17.52 4.36
CA VAL A 81 25.36 17.58 3.82
C VAL A 81 24.34 17.83 4.94
N GLY A 82 24.57 17.31 6.15
CA GLY A 82 23.70 17.54 7.30
C GLY A 82 23.67 19.01 7.74
N LYS A 83 24.78 19.75 7.62
CA LYS A 83 24.80 21.21 7.87
C LYS A 83 24.05 21.99 6.80
N LEU A 84 24.06 21.55 5.54
CA LEU A 84 23.21 22.14 4.50
C LEU A 84 21.73 21.90 4.82
N LEU A 85 21.37 20.69 5.27
CA LEU A 85 20.01 20.41 5.76
C LEU A 85 19.65 21.29 6.95
N ALA A 86 20.53 21.42 7.94
CA ALA A 86 20.33 22.28 9.10
C ALA A 86 20.16 23.76 8.69
N GLU A 87 20.89 24.25 7.70
CA GLU A 87 20.71 25.60 7.14
C GLU A 87 19.32 25.77 6.52
N PHE A 88 18.88 24.80 5.69
CA PHE A 88 17.56 24.81 5.08
C PHE A 88 16.45 24.81 6.14
N VAL A 89 16.52 23.87 7.09
CA VAL A 89 15.57 23.76 8.21
C VAL A 89 15.56 25.06 9.02
N SER A 90 16.72 25.64 9.33
CA SER A 90 16.81 26.89 10.09
C SER A 90 16.07 28.03 9.40
N LYS A 91 16.29 28.23 8.09
CA LYS A 91 15.65 29.31 7.32
C LYS A 91 14.12 29.19 7.34
N VAL A 92 13.59 27.98 7.14
CA VAL A 92 12.15 27.72 7.13
C VAL A 92 11.54 27.85 8.52
N THR A 93 12.20 27.27 9.53
CA THR A 93 11.65 27.20 10.89
C THR A 93 11.75 28.50 11.66
N ASN A 94 12.81 29.28 11.46
CA ASN A 94 12.92 30.63 12.05
C ASN A 94 11.76 31.52 11.62
N TYR A 95 11.36 31.47 10.33
CA TYR A 95 10.21 32.23 9.84
C TYR A 95 8.90 31.92 10.59
N LEU A 96 8.69 30.64 10.91
CA LEU A 96 7.54 30.16 11.66
C LEU A 96 7.65 30.51 13.15
N HIS A 97 8.86 30.41 13.71
CA HIS A 97 9.15 30.72 15.10
C HIS A 97 8.92 32.19 15.43
N ASP A 98 9.37 33.11 14.57
CA ASP A 98 9.15 34.55 14.70
C ASP A 98 7.66 34.92 14.72
N ARG A 99 6.79 34.02 14.24
CA ARG A 99 5.32 34.13 14.23
C ARG A 99 4.66 33.32 15.33
N GLY A 100 5.41 32.93 16.36
CA GLY A 100 4.92 32.29 17.58
C GLY A 100 4.64 30.79 17.44
N ARG A 101 5.23 30.12 16.44
CA ARG A 101 5.07 28.66 16.27
C ARG A 101 6.28 27.90 16.81
N THR A 102 6.03 26.68 17.27
CA THR A 102 7.08 25.69 17.58
C THR A 102 7.04 24.62 16.49
N VAL A 103 8.18 24.40 15.84
CA VAL A 103 8.26 23.44 14.74
C VAL A 103 8.68 22.07 15.25
N MET A 104 7.92 21.06 14.87
CA MET A 104 8.32 19.65 14.91
C MET A 104 8.90 19.26 13.54
N PHE A 105 10.03 18.57 13.51
CA PHE A 105 10.71 18.16 12.29
C PHE A 105 11.32 16.76 12.46
N TRP A 106 11.63 16.06 11.38
CA TRP A 106 12.35 14.78 11.43
C TRP A 106 13.86 15.03 11.47
N GLY A 107 14.47 14.71 12.61
CA GLY A 107 15.89 14.91 12.91
C GLY A 107 16.74 13.69 12.62
N GLU A 108 16.58 13.12 11.43
CA GLU A 108 17.18 11.86 10.99
C GLU A 108 18.24 12.03 9.90
N TYR A 109 18.67 10.90 9.32
CA TYR A 109 19.51 10.86 8.13
C TYR A 109 19.02 11.85 7.05
N PRO A 110 19.91 12.63 6.42
CA PRO A 110 21.37 12.55 6.44
C PRO A 110 22.06 13.42 7.51
N LEU A 111 21.35 13.93 8.52
CA LEU A 111 22.01 14.52 9.68
C LEU A 111 22.91 13.50 10.36
N LYS A 112 24.04 13.97 10.89
CA LYS A 112 24.88 13.22 11.83
C LYS A 112 24.85 13.91 13.19
N PRO A 113 25.25 13.22 14.28
CA PRO A 113 25.31 13.83 15.61
C PRO A 113 26.07 15.17 15.65
N ASP A 114 27.19 15.29 14.93
CA ASP A 114 27.98 16.52 14.87
C ASP A 114 27.28 17.69 14.15
N ASP A 115 26.25 17.42 13.34
CA ASP A 115 25.48 18.43 12.63
C ASP A 115 24.42 19.08 13.52
N ILE A 116 24.00 18.40 14.61
CA ILE A 116 22.89 18.82 15.48
C ILE A 116 23.14 20.20 16.11
N ALA A 117 24.39 20.53 16.41
CA ALA A 117 24.77 21.85 16.94
C ALA A 117 24.41 23.01 15.99
N SER A 118 24.19 22.72 14.71
CA SER A 118 23.82 23.71 13.68
C SER A 118 22.32 23.93 13.58
N LEU A 119 21.49 23.17 14.31
CA LEU A 119 20.04 23.33 14.34
C LEU A 119 19.60 24.40 15.36
N PRO A 120 18.47 25.10 15.12
CA PRO A 120 17.88 25.99 16.10
C PRO A 120 17.37 25.23 17.33
N LYS A 121 17.61 25.78 18.53
CA LYS A 121 17.19 25.15 19.80
C LYS A 121 15.69 25.17 20.06
N HIS A 122 14.93 25.98 19.33
CA HIS A 122 13.48 26.08 19.50
C HIS A 122 12.68 25.01 18.75
N LEU A 123 13.37 24.07 18.10
CA LEU A 123 12.77 22.92 17.44
C LEU A 123 12.36 21.83 18.44
N VAL A 124 11.48 20.95 17.98
CA VAL A 124 11.21 19.65 18.59
C VAL A 124 11.53 18.59 17.54
N ASN A 125 12.39 17.62 17.86
CA ASN A 125 12.56 16.46 16.99
C ASN A 125 11.31 15.57 17.08
N GLY A 126 10.71 15.28 15.94
CA GLY A 126 9.51 14.45 15.78
C GLY A 126 9.75 12.97 16.07
N GLU A 127 11.01 12.58 16.23
CA GLU A 127 11.40 11.23 16.59
C GLU A 127 12.55 11.16 17.60
N VAL A 128 12.69 9.96 18.15
CA VAL A 128 13.91 9.49 18.80
C VAL A 128 14.61 8.61 17.80
N TYR A 129 15.90 8.83 17.61
CA TYR A 129 16.66 8.20 16.53
C TYR A 129 17.74 7.25 17.04
N GLY A 130 17.84 7.08 18.36
CA GLY A 130 18.70 6.11 19.01
C GLY A 130 19.86 6.73 19.79
N ALA A 131 20.66 5.87 20.41
CA ALA A 131 21.65 6.24 21.42
C ALA A 131 22.75 7.21 20.95
N ASP A 132 23.02 7.27 19.63
CA ASP A 132 24.00 8.18 19.06
C ASP A 132 23.45 9.61 18.87
N PHE A 133 22.13 9.75 18.70
CA PHE A 133 21.48 11.03 18.41
C PHE A 133 20.77 11.62 19.64
N ASP A 134 20.03 10.79 20.38
CA ASP A 134 19.12 11.26 21.44
C ASP A 134 19.85 12.07 22.55
N PRO A 135 21.02 11.62 23.07
CA PRO A 135 21.77 12.41 24.05
C PRO A 135 22.26 13.74 23.48
N VAL A 136 22.55 13.81 22.17
CA VAL A 136 23.08 15.00 21.50
C VAL A 136 21.97 16.04 21.29
N PHE A 137 20.79 15.63 20.83
CA PHE A 137 19.61 16.49 20.77
C PHE A 137 19.26 17.07 22.15
N LYS A 138 19.23 16.19 23.18
CA LYS A 138 19.01 16.58 24.56
C LYS A 138 20.05 17.60 25.06
N ALA A 139 21.34 17.34 24.82
CA ALA A 139 22.42 18.24 25.24
C ALA A 139 22.36 19.61 24.54
N HIS A 140 21.92 19.64 23.27
CA HIS A 140 21.71 20.89 22.54
C HIS A 140 20.47 21.67 22.99
N GLY A 141 19.53 20.98 23.64
CA GLY A 141 18.28 21.55 24.18
C GLY A 141 17.07 21.38 23.26
N ILE A 142 17.13 20.45 22.30
CA ILE A 142 16.00 20.09 21.43
C ILE A 142 15.26 18.91 22.06
N ARG A 143 13.98 19.12 22.38
CA ARG A 143 13.10 18.06 22.90
C ARG A 143 12.71 17.10 21.79
N GLN A 144 12.38 15.87 22.15
CA GLN A 144 12.14 14.78 21.21
C GLN A 144 10.79 14.11 21.44
N MET A 145 10.22 13.49 20.41
CA MET A 145 9.00 12.70 20.49
C MET A 145 9.35 11.23 20.27
N VAL A 146 8.67 10.30 20.95
CA VAL A 146 8.76 8.89 20.56
C VAL A 146 7.86 8.66 19.36
N TYR A 147 8.45 8.46 18.18
CA TYR A 147 7.70 8.13 16.98
C TYR A 147 7.36 6.64 16.94
N THR A 148 6.12 6.33 16.59
CA THR A 148 5.65 4.97 16.33
C THR A 148 4.79 4.96 15.08
N SER A 149 4.69 3.79 14.46
CA SER A 149 3.82 3.59 13.32
C SER A 149 2.87 2.42 13.55
N THR A 150 1.56 2.67 13.46
CA THR A 150 0.56 1.61 13.39
C THR A 150 0.50 0.94 12.02
N GLN A 151 1.04 1.57 10.99
CA GLN A 151 0.97 1.11 9.61
C GLN A 151 2.13 1.70 8.80
N GLY A 152 2.89 0.83 8.14
CA GLY A 152 3.84 1.20 7.09
C GLY A 152 3.33 0.77 5.71
N GLU A 153 4.02 -0.19 5.10
CA GLU A 153 3.76 -0.68 3.75
C GLU A 153 2.86 -1.93 3.69
N GLU A 154 2.31 -2.38 4.82
CA GLU A 154 1.43 -3.56 4.86
C GLU A 154 0.18 -3.36 3.98
N PRO A 155 -0.27 -4.31 3.15
CA PRO A 155 -1.43 -4.09 2.30
C PRO A 155 -2.76 -4.34 3.03
N PHE A 156 -3.77 -3.51 2.76
CA PHE A 156 -5.16 -3.58 3.26
C PHE A 156 -5.41 -3.50 4.78
N PHE A 157 -4.56 -4.11 5.61
CA PHE A 157 -4.75 -4.12 7.06
C PHE A 157 -3.41 -4.21 7.79
N PRO A 158 -3.23 -3.50 8.93
CA PRO A 158 -1.99 -3.59 9.69
C PRO A 158 -1.69 -4.98 10.22
N ASP A 159 -0.40 -5.26 10.42
CA ASP A 159 0.13 -6.47 11.03
C ASP A 159 -0.07 -6.48 12.57
N TYR A 160 -1.31 -6.31 13.02
CA TYR A 160 -1.69 -6.49 14.43
C TYR A 160 -1.49 -7.94 14.90
N TYR A 161 -1.56 -8.90 13.98
CA TYR A 161 -1.17 -10.28 14.17
C TYR A 161 -0.26 -10.74 13.03
N ILE A 162 0.69 -11.64 13.30
CA ILE A 162 1.65 -12.13 12.29
C ILE A 162 1.23 -13.48 11.73
N LEU A 163 1.18 -13.60 10.41
CA LEU A 163 0.93 -14.87 9.73
C LEU A 163 2.12 -15.83 9.90
N SER A 164 1.82 -17.06 10.31
CA SER A 164 2.81 -18.11 10.55
C SER A 164 3.57 -18.49 9.28
N GLN A 165 4.86 -18.85 9.39
CA GLN A 165 5.65 -19.27 8.23
C GLN A 165 5.11 -20.53 7.55
N SER A 166 4.47 -21.44 8.31
CA SER A 166 3.80 -22.63 7.78
C SER A 166 2.57 -22.32 6.93
N GLU A 167 2.10 -21.07 6.92
CA GLU A 167 0.96 -20.61 6.13
C GLU A 167 1.37 -19.63 5.03
N ARG A 168 2.68 -19.50 4.77
CA ARG A 168 3.23 -18.70 3.68
C ARG A 168 3.72 -19.56 2.51
N LEU A 169 3.75 -18.95 1.32
CA LEU A 169 4.46 -19.40 0.13
C LEU A 169 5.92 -18.97 0.16
N HIS A 170 6.20 -17.77 0.65
CA HIS A 170 7.55 -17.21 0.70
C HIS A 170 8.02 -17.06 2.15
N THR A 171 9.33 -16.88 2.33
CA THR A 171 9.87 -16.49 3.63
C THR A 171 9.28 -15.15 4.03
N GLY A 172 8.51 -15.14 5.13
CA GLY A 172 7.89 -13.93 5.64
C GLY A 172 8.90 -12.98 6.27
N ARG A 173 8.51 -11.73 6.46
CA ARG A 173 9.23 -10.83 7.36
C ARG A 173 9.10 -11.38 8.78
N LEU A 174 10.22 -11.51 9.49
CA LEU A 174 10.20 -11.62 10.94
C LEU A 174 9.70 -10.26 11.46
N GLY A 175 8.64 -10.28 12.27
CA GLY A 175 7.99 -9.06 12.72
C GLY A 175 7.47 -9.23 14.14
N THR A 176 7.48 -8.12 14.88
CA THR A 176 6.71 -7.99 16.12
C THR A 176 5.31 -7.50 15.75
N GLU A 177 4.28 -8.05 16.38
CA GLU A 177 2.91 -7.57 16.25
C GLU A 177 2.85 -6.06 16.53
N ARG A 178 2.07 -5.31 15.73
CA ARG A 178 2.11 -3.84 15.76
C ARG A 178 1.90 -3.24 17.14
N VAL A 179 0.90 -3.72 17.89
CA VAL A 179 0.63 -3.18 19.24
C VAL A 179 1.75 -3.50 20.21
N ALA A 180 2.33 -4.71 20.15
CA ALA A 180 3.46 -5.09 21.01
C ALA A 180 4.69 -4.23 20.70
N GLY A 181 5.03 -4.05 19.42
CA GLY A 181 6.15 -3.18 19.03
C GLY A 181 5.95 -1.71 19.44
N ILE A 182 4.74 -1.19 19.31
CA ILE A 182 4.37 0.16 19.79
C ILE A 182 4.52 0.25 21.31
N ALA A 183 3.99 -0.73 22.05
CA ALA A 183 4.08 -0.78 23.51
C ALA A 183 5.53 -0.79 23.98
N ASP A 184 6.35 -1.67 23.41
CA ASP A 184 7.75 -1.85 23.77
C ASP A 184 8.56 -0.60 23.47
N HIS A 185 8.41 -0.03 22.26
CA HIS A 185 9.15 1.16 21.86
C HIS A 185 8.82 2.37 22.74
N ILE A 186 7.54 2.62 23.00
CA ILE A 186 7.09 3.73 23.85
C ILE A 186 7.53 3.49 25.30
N SER A 187 7.40 2.28 25.81
CA SER A 187 7.51 2.03 27.25
C SER A 187 8.94 1.78 27.71
N PHE A 188 9.73 1.08 26.90
CA PHE A 188 11.01 0.51 27.31
C PHE A 188 12.17 0.91 26.39
N GLY A 189 11.92 1.71 25.35
CA GLY A 189 12.96 2.23 24.45
C GLY A 189 14.03 3.06 25.19
N SER A 190 15.28 3.02 24.70
CA SER A 190 16.43 3.68 25.34
C SER A 190 16.24 5.20 25.50
N ALA A 191 15.45 5.81 24.62
CA ALA A 191 15.09 7.22 24.66
C ALA A 191 14.46 7.65 26.00
N ARG A 192 13.84 6.74 26.76
CA ARG A 192 13.32 7.03 28.11
C ARG A 192 14.38 7.54 29.08
N THR A 193 15.64 7.16 28.88
CA THR A 193 16.77 7.65 29.69
C THR A 193 17.65 8.64 28.92
N GLN A 194 17.73 8.48 27.60
CA GLN A 194 18.69 9.20 26.74
C GLN A 194 18.15 10.53 26.18
N ALA A 195 16.85 10.65 25.94
CA ALA A 195 16.23 11.84 25.34
C ALA A 195 15.63 12.82 26.39
N ASP A 196 15.26 14.01 25.95
CA ASP A 196 14.28 14.87 26.64
C ASP A 196 12.93 14.74 25.92
N LEU A 197 12.10 13.82 26.41
CA LEU A 197 10.85 13.46 25.75
C LEU A 197 9.76 14.52 25.99
N MET A 198 9.09 14.92 24.91
CA MET A 198 7.91 15.79 24.93
C MET A 198 6.60 15.01 24.80
N GLY A 199 6.61 13.84 24.16
CA GLY A 199 5.42 13.03 23.95
C GLY A 199 5.64 11.88 22.99
N VAL A 200 4.54 11.34 22.46
CA VAL A 200 4.52 10.25 21.48
C VAL A 200 3.85 10.75 20.20
N PHE A 201 4.43 10.40 19.06
CA PHE A 201 3.82 10.57 17.74
C PHE A 201 3.35 9.20 17.26
N VAL A 202 2.03 8.97 17.14
CA VAL A 202 1.47 7.71 16.63
C VAL A 202 1.03 7.92 15.19
N ALA A 203 1.89 7.55 14.25
CA ALA A 203 1.66 7.70 12.82
C ALA A 203 0.94 6.48 12.22
N ALA A 204 0.33 6.69 11.06
CA ALA A 204 -0.05 5.62 10.14
C ALA A 204 0.24 6.11 8.72
N TRP A 205 1.14 5.43 8.01
CA TRP A 205 1.46 5.76 6.63
C TRP A 205 0.50 5.05 5.69
N ALA A 206 0.09 5.71 4.62
CA ALA A 206 -0.84 5.17 3.65
C ALA A 206 -0.13 4.74 2.35
N ASP A 207 1.12 4.27 2.45
CA ASP A 207 1.96 3.93 1.29
C ASP A 207 1.34 2.81 0.44
N ALA A 208 0.69 1.85 1.10
CA ALA A 208 -0.10 0.81 0.45
C ALA A 208 -1.57 1.21 0.20
N GLY A 209 -1.97 2.44 0.57
CA GLY A 209 -3.29 3.00 0.31
C GLY A 209 -4.42 2.43 1.18
N LEU A 210 -4.16 2.20 2.46
CA LEU A 210 -5.15 1.64 3.38
C LEU A 210 -6.21 2.67 3.77
N HIS A 211 -7.40 2.19 4.11
CA HIS A 211 -8.44 3.04 4.68
C HIS A 211 -8.13 3.35 6.16
N PRO A 212 -8.11 4.62 6.61
CA PRO A 212 -7.73 4.99 7.98
C PRO A 212 -8.50 4.29 9.11
N GLU A 213 -9.71 3.82 8.82
CA GLU A 213 -10.50 2.97 9.73
C GLU A 213 -9.73 1.72 10.21
N THR A 214 -8.73 1.23 9.47
CA THR A 214 -7.92 0.08 9.90
C THR A 214 -6.89 0.42 10.98
N PHE A 215 -6.69 1.69 11.34
CA PHE A 215 -5.60 2.15 12.20
C PHE A 215 -5.99 2.36 13.66
N TRP A 216 -7.29 2.39 13.97
CA TRP A 216 -7.80 2.83 15.27
C TRP A 216 -7.27 2.03 16.47
N LEU A 217 -7.00 0.73 16.30
CA LEU A 217 -6.43 -0.08 17.37
C LEU A 217 -5.04 0.45 17.75
N GLY A 218 -4.16 0.65 16.78
CA GLY A 218 -2.81 1.17 17.04
C GLY A 218 -2.80 2.62 17.51
N TYR A 219 -3.70 3.47 17.00
CA TYR A 219 -3.88 4.83 17.52
C TYR A 219 -4.30 4.83 18.99
N ALA A 220 -5.30 4.03 19.35
CA ALA A 220 -5.80 3.96 20.72
C ALA A 220 -4.75 3.38 21.69
N THR A 221 -4.09 2.28 21.31
CA THR A 221 -3.08 1.66 22.17
C THR A 221 -1.82 2.51 22.26
N GLY A 222 -1.35 3.11 21.17
CA GLY A 222 -0.20 4.00 21.17
C GLY A 222 -0.42 5.23 22.04
N ALA A 223 -1.62 5.84 21.96
CA ALA A 223 -1.99 6.94 22.86
C ALA A 223 -2.04 6.50 24.33
N ALA A 224 -2.58 5.31 24.62
CA ALA A 224 -2.63 4.76 25.97
C ALA A 224 -1.22 4.55 26.56
N TYR A 225 -0.27 4.00 25.80
CA TYR A 225 1.12 3.84 26.27
C TYR A 225 1.87 5.17 26.36
N GLY A 226 1.50 6.16 25.54
CA GLY A 226 2.00 7.53 25.69
C GLY A 226 1.58 8.15 27.02
N TRP A 227 0.37 7.84 27.50
CA TRP A 227 -0.17 8.30 28.78
C TRP A 227 0.36 7.49 29.98
N HIS A 228 0.36 6.16 29.87
CA HIS A 228 0.79 5.24 30.92
C HIS A 228 1.75 4.17 30.36
N PRO A 229 3.05 4.49 30.30
CA PRO A 229 4.05 3.59 29.75
C PRO A 229 4.16 2.28 30.57
N GLY A 230 4.28 1.15 29.87
CA GLY A 230 4.54 -0.16 30.46
C GLY A 230 3.33 -0.89 31.02
N SER A 231 2.12 -0.34 30.90
CA SER A 231 0.89 -1.01 31.35
C SER A 231 -0.35 -0.43 30.64
N PRO A 232 -1.31 -1.28 30.21
CA PRO A 232 -1.34 -2.74 30.37
C PRO A 232 -0.37 -3.47 29.42
N GLU A 233 -0.31 -4.81 29.48
CA GLU A 233 0.39 -5.57 28.43
C GLU A 233 -0.34 -5.42 27.08
N ALA A 234 0.39 -5.61 25.97
CA ALA A 234 -0.14 -5.42 24.61
C ALA A 234 -1.48 -6.12 24.36
N GLN A 235 -1.58 -7.40 24.73
CA GLN A 235 -2.79 -8.20 24.52
C GLN A 235 -3.97 -7.74 25.38
N GLU A 236 -3.71 -7.26 26.60
CA GLU A 236 -4.73 -6.68 27.47
C GLU A 236 -5.20 -5.33 26.89
N GLY A 237 -4.28 -4.48 26.41
CA GLY A 237 -4.61 -3.24 25.72
C GLY A 237 -5.49 -3.45 24.49
N MET A 238 -5.18 -4.44 23.65
CA MET A 238 -6.03 -4.84 22.52
C MET A 238 -7.41 -5.32 22.98
N SER A 239 -7.46 -6.15 24.02
CA SER A 239 -8.71 -6.70 24.54
C SER A 239 -9.62 -5.62 25.15
N ALA A 240 -9.03 -4.61 25.79
CA ALA A 240 -9.74 -3.46 26.33
C ALA A 240 -10.26 -2.52 25.23
N PHE A 241 -9.53 -2.37 24.12
CA PHE A 241 -9.92 -1.54 22.99
C PHE A 241 -11.27 -1.98 22.39
N TYR A 242 -11.48 -3.27 22.16
CA TYR A 242 -12.65 -3.75 21.43
C TYR A 242 -14.01 -3.32 22.01
N PRO A 243 -14.33 -3.56 23.30
CA PRO A 243 -15.61 -3.13 23.85
C PRO A 243 -15.73 -1.60 23.99
N LEU A 244 -14.61 -0.88 24.12
CA LEU A 244 -14.61 0.59 24.19
C LEU A 244 -14.88 1.22 22.82
N PHE A 245 -14.28 0.67 21.76
CA PHE A 245 -14.39 1.21 20.42
C PHE A 245 -15.67 0.76 19.70
N TYR A 246 -16.12 -0.48 19.88
CA TYR A 246 -17.30 -1.01 19.18
C TYR A 246 -18.55 -1.11 20.06
N GLY A 247 -18.39 -1.03 21.38
CA GLY A 247 -19.45 -1.24 22.36
C GLY A 247 -19.44 -2.65 22.97
N PRO A 248 -20.12 -2.86 24.11
CA PRO A 248 -19.94 -4.05 24.95
C PRO A 248 -20.53 -5.35 24.36
N ASN A 249 -21.32 -5.28 23.30
CA ASN A 249 -22.04 -6.44 22.74
C ASN A 249 -21.28 -7.15 21.61
N VAL A 250 -20.16 -6.58 21.14
CA VAL A 250 -19.32 -7.25 20.15
C VAL A 250 -18.68 -8.50 20.72
N VAL A 251 -18.40 -9.47 19.86
CA VAL A 251 -17.88 -10.78 20.23
C VAL A 251 -16.70 -11.15 19.34
N ASN A 252 -15.73 -11.84 19.94
CA ASN A 252 -14.57 -12.42 19.25
C ASN A 252 -13.79 -11.42 18.36
N MET A 253 -13.73 -10.15 18.75
CA MET A 253 -13.02 -9.11 17.98
C MET A 253 -11.53 -9.39 17.84
N GLY A 254 -10.88 -10.02 18.83
CA GLY A 254 -9.48 -10.45 18.69
C GLY A 254 -9.27 -11.44 17.54
N ARG A 255 -10.16 -12.43 17.40
CA ARG A 255 -10.14 -13.38 16.28
C ARG A 255 -10.43 -12.70 14.94
N LEU A 256 -11.37 -11.76 14.93
CA LEU A 256 -11.68 -10.96 13.74
C LEU A 256 -10.45 -10.16 13.27
N TYR A 257 -9.77 -9.45 14.18
CA TYR A 257 -8.54 -8.71 13.86
C TYR A 257 -7.41 -9.64 13.40
N GLN A 258 -7.27 -10.81 14.05
CA GLN A 258 -6.31 -11.83 13.63
C GLN A 258 -6.55 -12.26 12.17
N LEU A 259 -7.79 -12.59 11.83
CA LEU A 259 -8.18 -13.01 10.48
C LEU A 259 -8.01 -11.89 9.44
N MET A 260 -8.24 -10.62 9.82
CA MET A 260 -7.97 -9.47 8.94
C MET A 260 -6.47 -9.35 8.64
N SER A 261 -5.60 -9.36 9.66
CA SER A 261 -4.14 -9.24 9.47
C SER A 261 -3.56 -10.42 8.69
N THR A 262 -3.96 -11.65 9.00
CA THR A 262 -3.40 -12.83 8.33
C THR A 262 -3.87 -12.95 6.88
N GLN A 263 -5.11 -12.54 6.56
CA GLN A 263 -5.58 -12.50 5.18
C GLN A 263 -4.95 -11.38 4.36
N ALA A 264 -4.68 -10.20 4.94
CA ALA A 264 -3.87 -9.16 4.30
C ALA A 264 -2.48 -9.69 3.90
N GLN A 265 -1.81 -10.37 4.83
CA GLN A 265 -0.48 -10.93 4.59
C GLN A 265 -0.50 -12.05 3.54
N PHE A 266 -1.50 -12.93 3.57
CA PHE A 266 -1.63 -13.96 2.52
C PHE A 266 -2.08 -13.38 1.18
N TRP A 267 -2.91 -12.33 1.17
CA TRP A 267 -3.24 -11.60 -0.06
C TRP A 267 -1.96 -11.12 -0.74
N ALA A 268 -1.00 -10.58 0.01
CA ALA A 268 0.29 -10.15 -0.51
C ALA A 268 1.16 -11.33 -0.96
N ASP A 269 1.29 -12.34 -0.10
CA ASP A 269 2.20 -13.48 -0.27
C ASP A 269 1.73 -14.50 -1.32
N SER A 270 0.45 -14.50 -1.67
CA SER A 270 -0.14 -15.42 -2.66
C SER A 270 0.28 -15.14 -4.12
N TRP A 271 1.09 -14.10 -4.35
CA TRP A 271 1.56 -13.65 -5.67
C TRP A 271 3.09 -13.53 -5.70
N GLU A 272 3.66 -13.51 -6.89
CA GLU A 272 5.11 -13.39 -7.11
C GLU A 272 5.52 -11.95 -7.41
N TRP A 273 6.66 -11.51 -6.89
CA TRP A 273 7.24 -10.22 -7.27
C TRP A 273 8.03 -10.34 -8.58
N THR A 274 7.78 -9.42 -9.52
CA THR A 274 8.48 -9.29 -10.78
C THR A 274 8.88 -7.83 -11.04
N LEU A 275 9.78 -7.60 -11.99
CA LEU A 275 10.10 -6.24 -12.42
C LEU A 275 8.91 -5.63 -13.15
N SER A 276 8.55 -4.42 -12.76
CA SER A 276 7.48 -3.65 -13.38
C SER A 276 7.86 -3.25 -14.81
N SER A 277 6.94 -3.50 -15.75
CA SER A 277 6.95 -2.92 -17.09
C SER A 277 5.88 -1.82 -17.28
N ALA A 278 5.04 -1.58 -16.26
CA ALA A 278 3.87 -0.73 -16.37
C ALA A 278 4.12 0.76 -16.05
N ARG A 279 5.31 1.09 -15.52
CA ARG A 279 5.68 2.43 -15.07
C ARG A 279 7.12 2.79 -15.40
N LYS A 280 7.43 4.08 -15.32
CA LYS A 280 8.79 4.59 -15.44
C LYS A 280 9.72 3.98 -14.37
N PRO A 281 11.00 3.72 -14.72
CA PRO A 281 12.03 3.35 -13.76
C PRO A 281 12.27 4.42 -12.69
N LEU A 282 12.62 3.98 -11.48
CA LEU A 282 12.99 4.83 -10.36
C LEU A 282 14.34 5.52 -10.59
N PHE A 283 14.40 6.77 -10.17
CA PHE A 283 15.59 7.60 -10.10
C PHE A 283 16.57 7.12 -9.04
N GLY A 284 16.09 6.62 -7.89
CA GLY A 284 16.93 6.13 -6.80
C GLY A 284 16.10 5.55 -5.66
N ASN A 285 16.75 5.31 -4.52
CA ASN A 285 16.12 4.94 -3.26
C ASN A 285 16.75 5.73 -2.09
N SER A 286 16.47 5.32 -0.85
CA SER A 286 17.06 5.89 0.37
C SER A 286 18.59 5.83 0.44
N ASP A 287 19.22 4.92 -0.30
CA ASP A 287 20.65 4.67 -0.20
C ASP A 287 21.45 5.49 -1.22
N HIS A 288 20.95 5.60 -2.46
CA HIS A 288 21.64 6.28 -3.56
C HIS A 288 20.73 6.53 -4.78
N ILE A 289 21.23 7.38 -5.67
CA ILE A 289 20.70 7.59 -7.03
C ILE A 289 21.13 6.41 -7.91
N PHE A 290 20.19 5.82 -8.66
CA PHE A 290 20.47 4.70 -9.56
C PHE A 290 21.03 5.18 -10.90
N THR A 291 22.20 4.63 -11.28
CA THR A 291 22.81 4.86 -12.61
C THR A 291 23.18 3.52 -13.25
N PRO A 292 22.41 3.02 -14.24
CA PRO A 292 21.17 3.58 -14.78
C PRO A 292 19.97 3.44 -13.82
N ARG A 293 18.87 4.14 -14.11
CA ARG A 293 17.59 4.01 -13.39
C ARG A 293 17.13 2.55 -13.35
N ARG A 294 16.46 2.15 -12.27
CA ARG A 294 16.04 0.75 -12.04
C ARG A 294 14.53 0.62 -12.08
N PRO A 295 13.98 -0.48 -12.64
CA PRO A 295 12.54 -0.73 -12.56
C PRO A 295 12.11 -0.94 -11.10
N GLU A 296 10.93 -0.43 -10.75
CA GLU A 296 10.22 -0.88 -9.55
C GLU A 296 9.68 -2.31 -9.76
N ARG A 297 9.01 -2.88 -8.77
CA ARG A 297 8.40 -4.20 -8.81
C ARG A 297 6.88 -4.13 -8.85
N ASP A 298 6.32 -5.14 -9.48
CA ASP A 298 4.90 -5.45 -9.51
C ASP A 298 4.68 -6.88 -9.01
N GLN A 299 3.43 -7.19 -8.67
CA GLN A 299 3.02 -8.56 -8.42
C GLN A 299 2.40 -9.18 -9.67
N ALA A 300 2.77 -10.43 -9.96
CA ALA A 300 2.20 -11.22 -11.03
C ALA A 300 1.97 -12.67 -10.57
N ILE A 301 1.17 -13.39 -11.34
CA ILE A 301 1.08 -14.85 -11.27
C ILE A 301 1.25 -15.40 -12.69
N PRO A 302 1.87 -16.58 -12.86
CA PRO A 302 1.84 -17.25 -14.15
C PRO A 302 0.38 -17.58 -14.51
N LEU A 303 0.04 -17.54 -15.80
CA LEU A 303 -1.25 -18.02 -16.29
C LEU A 303 -1.15 -19.50 -16.74
N PRO A 304 -2.26 -20.24 -16.81
CA PRO A 304 -2.26 -21.60 -17.35
C PRO A 304 -1.72 -21.66 -18.78
N ALA A 305 -1.15 -22.79 -19.19
CA ALA A 305 -0.68 -22.98 -20.56
C ALA A 305 -1.81 -22.73 -21.58
N VAL A 306 -1.47 -22.08 -22.69
CA VAL A 306 -2.38 -22.00 -23.84
C VAL A 306 -2.39 -23.37 -24.53
N PRO A 307 -3.57 -23.97 -24.78
CA PRO A 307 -3.65 -25.27 -25.45
C PRO A 307 -3.18 -25.18 -26.90
N SER A 308 -2.51 -26.22 -27.39
CA SER A 308 -2.09 -26.28 -28.80
C SER A 308 -3.31 -26.31 -29.74
N PRO A 309 -3.25 -25.64 -30.91
CA PRO A 309 -4.42 -25.52 -31.78
C PRO A 309 -4.87 -26.84 -32.45
N GLN A 310 -3.98 -27.84 -32.55
CA GLN A 310 -4.29 -29.11 -33.23
C GLN A 310 -4.87 -30.16 -32.27
N PHE A 311 -4.35 -30.24 -31.05
CA PHE A 311 -4.65 -31.34 -30.12
C PHE A 311 -5.06 -30.87 -28.73
N LEU A 312 -5.15 -29.55 -28.52
CA LEU A 312 -5.42 -28.92 -27.22
C LEU A 312 -4.42 -29.34 -26.13
N THR A 313 -3.19 -29.69 -26.51
CA THR A 313 -2.15 -30.11 -25.57
C THR A 313 -1.59 -28.93 -24.80
N LEU A 314 -1.35 -29.12 -23.50
CA LEU A 314 -0.74 -28.13 -22.62
C LEU A 314 0.76 -28.38 -22.46
N ASP A 315 1.56 -27.32 -22.54
CA ASP A 315 3.01 -27.40 -22.40
C ASP A 315 3.48 -27.54 -20.94
N TRP A 316 2.63 -27.19 -19.97
CA TRP A 316 2.88 -27.39 -18.53
C TRP A 316 1.59 -27.51 -17.73
N ASP A 317 1.68 -28.13 -16.54
CA ASP A 317 0.58 -28.23 -15.58
C ASP A 317 0.69 -27.13 -14.53
N TRP A 318 -0.10 -26.06 -14.70
CA TRP A 318 -0.12 -24.94 -13.77
C TRP A 318 -0.59 -25.37 -12.38
N GLY A 319 -1.59 -26.25 -12.30
CA GLY A 319 -2.16 -26.73 -11.03
C GLY A 319 -1.13 -27.48 -10.20
N GLN A 320 -0.27 -28.27 -10.85
CA GLN A 320 0.81 -28.99 -10.17
C GLN A 320 1.86 -28.02 -9.60
N GLN A 321 2.34 -27.08 -10.42
CA GLN A 321 3.35 -26.08 -10.02
C GLN A 321 2.87 -25.17 -8.89
N ASN A 322 1.55 -24.95 -8.80
CA ASN A 322 0.91 -24.07 -7.83
C ASN A 322 0.10 -24.85 -6.78
N SER A 323 0.37 -26.14 -6.60
CA SER A 323 -0.36 -27.02 -5.68
C SER A 323 -0.36 -26.50 -4.25
N ARG A 324 0.79 -26.03 -3.75
CA ARG A 324 0.90 -25.39 -2.43
C ARG A 324 0.08 -24.12 -2.31
N ARG A 325 0.07 -23.27 -3.36
CA ARG A 325 -0.77 -22.06 -3.40
C ARG A 325 -2.25 -22.43 -3.33
N LEU A 326 -2.68 -23.43 -4.08
CA LEU A 326 -4.08 -23.89 -4.07
C LEU A 326 -4.49 -24.54 -2.74
N GLU A 327 -3.59 -25.26 -2.06
CA GLU A 327 -3.82 -25.77 -0.71
C GLU A 327 -4.06 -24.62 0.28
N LEU A 328 -3.18 -23.62 0.28
CA LEU A 328 -3.33 -22.45 1.14
C LEU A 328 -4.59 -21.64 0.81
N VAL A 329 -4.87 -21.41 -0.48
CA VAL A 329 -6.11 -20.74 -0.92
C VAL A 329 -7.34 -21.43 -0.34
N SER A 330 -7.39 -22.76 -0.36
CA SER A 330 -8.52 -23.52 0.21
C SER A 330 -8.66 -23.31 1.71
N ARG A 331 -7.55 -23.26 2.45
CA ARG A 331 -7.54 -22.96 3.89
C ARG A 331 -8.00 -21.54 4.19
N PHE A 332 -7.48 -20.57 3.44
CA PHE A 332 -7.82 -19.16 3.62
C PHE A 332 -9.24 -18.84 3.18
N LEU A 333 -9.85 -19.58 2.24
CA LEU A 333 -11.28 -19.46 1.94
C LEU A 333 -12.15 -19.83 3.15
N MET A 334 -11.84 -20.93 3.84
CA MET A 334 -12.57 -21.31 5.06
C MET A 334 -12.40 -20.26 6.18
N GLN A 335 -11.19 -19.71 6.34
CA GLN A 335 -10.94 -18.62 7.28
C GLN A 335 -11.64 -17.31 6.86
N ASN A 336 -11.79 -17.07 5.56
CA ASN A 336 -12.53 -15.93 5.03
C ASN A 336 -14.04 -16.06 5.27
N ASP A 337 -14.60 -17.26 5.17
CA ASP A 337 -15.99 -17.53 5.56
C ASP A 337 -16.19 -17.18 7.05
N GLU A 338 -15.31 -17.65 7.93
CA GLU A 338 -15.32 -17.30 9.36
C GLU A 338 -15.22 -15.79 9.58
N LEU A 339 -14.30 -15.11 8.88
CA LEU A 339 -14.12 -13.66 8.98
C LEU A 339 -15.40 -12.90 8.59
N LEU A 340 -16.00 -13.23 7.44
CA LEU A 340 -17.20 -12.55 6.96
C LEU A 340 -18.40 -12.78 7.89
N ASP A 341 -18.53 -13.96 8.46
CA ASP A 341 -19.58 -14.26 9.43
C ASP A 341 -19.37 -13.51 10.74
N LEU A 342 -18.14 -13.43 11.26
CA LEU A 342 -17.80 -12.61 12.42
C LEU A 342 -18.06 -11.12 12.17
N LEU A 343 -17.70 -10.61 10.99
CA LEU A 343 -17.95 -9.23 10.61
C LEU A 343 -19.45 -8.92 10.56
N ARG A 344 -20.25 -9.76 9.88
CA ARG A 344 -21.71 -9.58 9.79
C ARG A 344 -22.39 -9.70 11.14
N LEU A 345 -21.95 -10.64 11.98
CA LEU A 345 -22.45 -10.80 13.34
C LEU A 345 -22.18 -9.54 14.18
N ASN A 346 -20.96 -9.02 14.12
CA ASN A 346 -20.60 -7.82 14.88
C ASN A 346 -21.23 -6.55 14.29
N LEU A 347 -21.48 -6.48 12.99
CA LEU A 347 -22.22 -5.38 12.37
C LEU A 347 -23.63 -5.22 12.94
N GLN A 348 -24.27 -6.32 13.36
CA GLN A 348 -25.58 -6.29 14.02
C GLN A 348 -25.52 -5.93 15.51
N ARG A 349 -24.35 -6.08 16.13
CA ARG A 349 -24.14 -5.94 17.59
C ARG A 349 -23.43 -4.66 17.98
N VAL A 350 -22.73 -4.04 17.02
CA VAL A 350 -21.93 -2.84 17.20
C VAL A 350 -22.82 -1.68 17.67
N LYS A 351 -22.35 -0.97 18.68
CA LYS A 351 -23.00 0.23 19.20
C LYS A 351 -22.33 1.50 18.67
N PHE A 352 -21.02 1.45 18.44
CA PHE A 352 -20.20 2.59 18.04
C PHE A 352 -19.32 2.23 16.84
N ASN A 353 -19.04 3.20 15.97
CA ASN A 353 -18.14 3.00 14.82
C ASN A 353 -18.61 1.90 13.85
N HIS A 354 -19.91 1.83 13.56
CA HIS A 354 -20.49 0.86 12.61
C HIS A 354 -19.80 0.87 11.24
N TYR A 355 -19.49 2.06 10.72
CA TYR A 355 -18.80 2.24 9.44
C TYR A 355 -17.42 1.55 9.38
N ASN A 356 -16.73 1.44 10.52
CA ASN A 356 -15.46 0.72 10.61
C ASN A 356 -15.60 -0.76 10.17
N LEU A 357 -16.67 -1.42 10.60
CA LEU A 357 -16.96 -2.81 10.22
C LEU A 357 -17.42 -2.92 8.76
N GLU A 358 -18.09 -1.90 8.21
CA GLU A 358 -18.40 -1.84 6.76
C GLU A 358 -17.11 -1.81 5.93
N VAL A 359 -16.14 -0.98 6.32
CA VAL A 359 -14.82 -0.94 5.67
C VAL A 359 -14.11 -2.30 5.78
N PHE A 360 -14.17 -2.95 6.94
CA PHE A 360 -13.55 -4.28 7.10
C PHE A 360 -14.24 -5.34 6.24
N ILE A 361 -15.57 -5.29 6.06
CA ILE A 361 -16.30 -6.16 5.13
C ILE A 361 -15.84 -5.93 3.70
N ALA A 362 -15.74 -4.68 3.25
CA ALA A 362 -15.25 -4.35 1.90
C ALA A 362 -13.83 -4.92 1.67
N ILE A 363 -12.94 -4.77 2.65
CA ILE A 363 -11.58 -5.34 2.60
C ILE A 363 -11.61 -6.88 2.59
N ALA A 364 -12.43 -7.51 3.45
CA ALA A 364 -12.57 -8.96 3.50
C ALA A 364 -13.10 -9.56 2.17
N GLN A 365 -13.93 -8.81 1.45
CA GLN A 365 -14.40 -9.19 0.11
C GLN A 365 -13.29 -9.08 -0.94
N LEU A 366 -12.38 -8.12 -0.84
CA LEU A 366 -11.18 -8.05 -1.69
C LEU A 366 -10.24 -9.25 -1.44
N TYR A 367 -10.09 -9.69 -0.18
CA TYR A 367 -9.38 -10.93 0.13
C TYR A 367 -10.07 -12.13 -0.52
N ARG A 368 -11.39 -12.26 -0.33
CA ARG A 368 -12.19 -13.34 -0.90
C ARG A 368 -12.05 -13.39 -2.42
N GLN A 369 -12.15 -12.25 -3.08
CA GLN A 369 -12.05 -12.16 -4.53
C GLN A 369 -10.69 -12.65 -5.01
N ASN A 370 -9.59 -12.29 -4.35
CA ASN A 370 -8.26 -12.82 -4.67
C ASN A 370 -8.20 -14.35 -4.53
N LEU A 371 -8.72 -14.89 -3.42
CA LEU A 371 -8.73 -16.32 -3.16
C LEU A 371 -9.53 -17.09 -4.21
N VAL A 372 -10.74 -16.62 -4.52
CA VAL A 372 -11.61 -17.21 -5.54
C VAL A 372 -10.98 -17.09 -6.93
N MET A 373 -10.31 -15.98 -7.23
CA MET A 373 -9.57 -15.80 -8.49
C MET A 373 -8.47 -16.86 -8.63
N LEU A 374 -7.64 -17.08 -7.62
CA LEU A 374 -6.58 -18.10 -7.64
C LEU A 374 -7.16 -19.52 -7.76
N GLN A 375 -8.26 -19.82 -7.06
CA GLN A 375 -8.96 -21.10 -7.19
C GLN A 375 -9.52 -21.29 -8.62
N ASN A 376 -10.08 -20.23 -9.22
CA ASN A 376 -10.62 -20.25 -10.58
C ASN A 376 -9.53 -20.42 -11.64
N VAL A 377 -8.33 -19.86 -11.45
CA VAL A 377 -7.18 -20.16 -12.32
C VAL A 377 -6.81 -21.64 -12.26
N GLY A 378 -6.85 -22.25 -11.06
CA GLY A 378 -6.71 -23.71 -10.91
C GLY A 378 -7.82 -24.49 -11.62
N ARG A 379 -9.07 -24.04 -11.54
CA ARG A 379 -10.21 -24.63 -12.26
C ARG A 379 -10.05 -24.54 -13.78
N ILE A 380 -9.60 -23.40 -14.29
CA ILE A 380 -9.27 -23.21 -15.71
C ILE A 380 -8.24 -24.24 -16.16
N ASN A 381 -7.15 -24.43 -15.42
CA ASN A 381 -6.13 -25.45 -15.74
C ASN A 381 -6.74 -26.86 -15.80
N ASN A 382 -7.61 -27.21 -14.85
CA ASN A 382 -8.26 -28.53 -14.84
C ASN A 382 -9.21 -28.73 -16.02
N LEU A 383 -9.96 -27.69 -16.41
CA LEU A 383 -10.83 -27.73 -17.58
C LEU A 383 -10.03 -27.89 -18.87
N LEU A 384 -8.91 -27.17 -19.01
CA LEU A 384 -8.02 -27.32 -20.17
C LEU A 384 -7.38 -28.72 -20.22
N LYS A 385 -7.04 -29.32 -19.08
CA LYS A 385 -6.59 -30.72 -19.02
C LYS A 385 -7.70 -31.70 -19.43
N ALA A 386 -8.93 -31.47 -18.99
CA ALA A 386 -10.08 -32.28 -19.42
C ALA A 386 -10.29 -32.17 -20.94
N ALA A 387 -10.16 -30.96 -21.50
CA ALA A 387 -10.22 -30.73 -22.94
C ALA A 387 -9.14 -31.50 -23.70
N GLN A 388 -7.90 -31.51 -23.21
CA GLN A 388 -6.81 -32.30 -23.77
C GLN A 388 -7.14 -33.81 -23.78
N VAL A 389 -7.66 -34.34 -22.67
CA VAL A 389 -8.04 -35.77 -22.55
C VAL A 389 -9.20 -36.11 -23.48
N ALA A 390 -10.20 -35.24 -23.59
CA ALA A 390 -11.32 -35.41 -24.52
C ALA A 390 -10.84 -35.37 -25.98
N ALA A 391 -9.93 -34.45 -26.30
CA ALA A 391 -9.32 -34.34 -27.64
C ALA A 391 -8.53 -35.59 -28.00
N SER A 392 -7.69 -36.11 -27.09
CA SER A 392 -6.94 -37.36 -27.31
C SER A 392 -7.83 -38.60 -27.39
N SER A 393 -9.03 -38.53 -26.82
CA SER A 393 -10.04 -39.60 -26.86
C SER A 393 -11.02 -39.46 -28.04
N ASN A 394 -10.72 -38.59 -29.01
CA ASN A 394 -11.56 -38.32 -30.19
C ASN A 394 -12.99 -37.84 -29.84
N GLN A 395 -13.12 -37.02 -28.80
CA GLN A 395 -14.39 -36.40 -28.36
C GLN A 395 -14.35 -34.87 -28.58
N PRO A 396 -14.33 -34.37 -29.83
CA PRO A 396 -14.05 -32.96 -30.12
C PRO A 396 -15.12 -32.00 -29.58
N ALA A 397 -16.40 -32.40 -29.56
CA ALA A 397 -17.47 -31.57 -29.00
C ALA A 397 -17.30 -31.36 -27.48
N ARG A 398 -16.95 -32.42 -26.75
CA ARG A 398 -16.65 -32.35 -25.31
C ARG A 398 -15.40 -31.51 -25.05
N ALA A 399 -14.35 -31.71 -25.84
CA ALA A 399 -13.12 -30.93 -25.71
C ALA A 399 -13.37 -29.43 -25.87
N LEU A 400 -14.17 -29.02 -26.87
CA LEU A 400 -14.57 -27.63 -27.04
C LEU A 400 -15.45 -27.11 -25.90
N ALA A 401 -16.35 -27.93 -25.35
CA ALA A 401 -17.18 -27.57 -24.21
C ALA A 401 -16.34 -27.27 -22.96
N ASP A 402 -15.31 -28.09 -22.68
CA ASP A 402 -14.39 -27.87 -21.56
C ASP A 402 -13.57 -26.57 -21.75
N VAL A 403 -13.10 -26.26 -22.97
CA VAL A 403 -12.42 -24.98 -23.25
C VAL A 403 -13.38 -23.79 -23.12
N ASP A 404 -14.61 -23.92 -23.62
CA ASP A 404 -15.62 -22.87 -23.52
C ASP A 404 -15.98 -22.59 -22.05
N GLN A 405 -16.03 -23.62 -21.21
CA GLN A 405 -16.21 -23.48 -19.77
C GLN A 405 -15.01 -22.79 -19.11
N ALA A 406 -13.78 -23.07 -19.54
CA ALA A 406 -12.58 -22.38 -19.03
C ALA A 406 -12.63 -20.87 -19.34
N LEU A 407 -13.06 -20.50 -20.56
CA LEU A 407 -13.26 -19.11 -20.96
C LEU A 407 -14.37 -18.42 -20.15
N ALA A 408 -15.46 -19.14 -19.84
CA ALA A 408 -16.53 -18.62 -18.99
C ALA A 408 -16.06 -18.39 -17.54
N VAL A 409 -15.19 -19.25 -17.00
CA VAL A 409 -14.58 -19.05 -15.68
C VAL A 409 -13.71 -17.77 -15.66
N ALA A 410 -12.95 -17.49 -16.73
CA ALA A 410 -12.17 -16.25 -16.82
C ALA A 410 -13.06 -14.99 -16.83
N GLU A 411 -14.22 -15.06 -17.49
CA GLU A 411 -15.22 -13.99 -17.46
C GLU A 411 -15.80 -13.79 -16.06
N ASN A 412 -16.15 -14.86 -15.35
CA ASN A 412 -16.62 -14.77 -13.97
C ASN A 412 -15.58 -14.14 -13.02
N VAL A 413 -14.29 -14.46 -13.18
CA VAL A 413 -13.20 -13.83 -12.40
C VAL A 413 -13.21 -12.32 -12.58
N ARG A 414 -13.42 -11.82 -13.81
CA ARG A 414 -13.53 -10.39 -14.10
C ARG A 414 -14.74 -9.76 -13.39
N GLN A 415 -15.90 -10.41 -13.47
CA GLN A 415 -17.14 -9.91 -12.86
C GLN A 415 -17.04 -9.83 -11.32
N GLN A 416 -16.45 -10.86 -10.69
CA GLN A 416 -16.21 -10.88 -9.25
C GLN A 416 -15.23 -9.78 -8.82
N ARG A 417 -14.15 -9.55 -9.60
CA ARG A 417 -13.23 -8.42 -9.37
C ARG A 417 -13.94 -7.08 -9.41
N ASN A 418 -14.75 -6.85 -10.45
CA ASN A 418 -15.46 -5.58 -10.63
C ASN A 418 -16.46 -5.34 -9.50
N SER A 419 -17.18 -6.37 -9.06
CA SER A 419 -18.11 -6.28 -7.94
C SER A 419 -17.40 -5.94 -6.63
N ALA A 420 -16.31 -6.66 -6.30
CA ALA A 420 -15.53 -6.37 -5.08
C ALA A 420 -14.90 -4.96 -5.10
N LEU A 421 -14.40 -4.52 -6.26
CA LEU A 421 -13.88 -3.16 -6.44
C LEU A 421 -14.98 -2.11 -6.27
N HIS A 422 -16.16 -2.34 -6.85
CA HIS A 422 -17.30 -1.43 -6.74
C HIS A 422 -17.75 -1.29 -5.29
N ASP A 423 -17.97 -2.40 -4.59
CA ASP A 423 -18.39 -2.41 -3.18
C ASP A 423 -17.38 -1.69 -2.28
N ALA A 424 -16.08 -1.92 -2.50
CA ALA A 424 -15.02 -1.22 -1.78
C ALA A 424 -15.01 0.28 -2.09
N THR A 425 -15.16 0.66 -3.36
CA THR A 425 -15.21 2.07 -3.79
C THR A 425 -16.38 2.79 -3.15
N GLU A 426 -17.59 2.24 -3.25
CA GLU A 426 -18.81 2.81 -2.65
C GLU A 426 -18.69 2.93 -1.14
N THR A 427 -18.12 1.91 -0.49
CA THR A 427 -17.93 1.95 0.96
C THR A 427 -16.94 3.04 1.36
N TRP A 428 -15.76 3.09 0.74
CA TRP A 428 -14.68 3.99 1.16
C TRP A 428 -15.03 5.46 0.87
N TYR A 429 -15.71 5.73 -0.24
CA TYR A 429 -16.17 7.07 -0.60
C TYR A 429 -17.31 7.62 0.27
N LYS A 430 -17.86 6.83 1.22
CA LYS A 430 -18.72 7.38 2.28
C LYS A 430 -17.97 8.37 3.19
N SER A 431 -16.66 8.19 3.37
CA SER A 431 -15.83 9.05 4.22
C SER A 431 -14.68 9.74 3.50
N TRP A 432 -14.32 9.26 2.30
CA TRP A 432 -13.27 9.85 1.48
C TRP A 432 -13.83 10.83 0.47
N PHE A 433 -13.06 11.88 0.16
CA PHE A 433 -13.27 12.61 -1.07
C PHE A 433 -12.95 11.70 -2.27
N PRO A 434 -13.84 11.60 -3.27
CA PRO A 434 -13.60 10.74 -4.42
C PRO A 434 -12.30 11.10 -5.14
N ARG A 435 -11.50 10.07 -5.45
CA ARG A 435 -10.32 10.19 -6.31
C ARG A 435 -10.78 10.20 -7.77
N GLY A 436 -10.17 11.05 -8.59
CA GLY A 436 -10.50 11.16 -10.00
C GLY A 436 -9.50 11.96 -10.81
N GLY A 437 -9.55 11.78 -12.13
CA GLY A 437 -8.68 12.48 -13.08
C GLY A 437 -9.07 13.94 -13.34
N GLU A 438 -10.26 14.37 -12.94
CA GLU A 438 -10.75 15.73 -13.12
C GLU A 438 -11.72 16.12 -12.00
N ALA A 439 -11.58 17.34 -11.47
CA ALA A 439 -12.50 17.90 -10.49
C ALA A 439 -12.48 19.44 -10.58
N ASN A 440 -13.64 20.09 -10.44
CA ASN A 440 -13.76 21.56 -10.42
C ASN A 440 -13.08 22.27 -11.61
N GLY A 441 -13.19 21.70 -12.81
CA GLY A 441 -12.56 22.22 -14.04
C GLY A 441 -11.03 22.10 -14.07
N ARG A 442 -10.43 21.33 -13.15
CA ARG A 442 -8.99 21.05 -13.10
C ARG A 442 -8.74 19.59 -13.40
N ARG A 443 -7.79 19.32 -14.30
CA ARG A 443 -7.32 17.98 -14.60
C ARG A 443 -6.14 17.63 -13.70
N PHE A 444 -6.18 16.44 -13.11
CA PHE A 444 -5.09 15.91 -12.31
C PHE A 444 -3.90 15.57 -13.21
N LEU A 445 -2.72 16.11 -12.88
CA LEU A 445 -1.46 15.72 -13.52
C LEU A 445 -1.00 14.39 -12.91
N HIS A 446 -1.28 13.29 -13.59
CA HIS A 446 -0.92 11.94 -13.14
C HIS A 446 0.54 11.62 -13.53
N GLU A 447 1.45 12.04 -12.67
CA GLU A 447 2.88 11.77 -12.76
C GLU A 447 3.33 11.18 -11.41
N LEU A 448 3.99 10.03 -11.46
CA LEU A 448 4.46 9.32 -10.27
C LEU A 448 5.70 9.99 -9.68
N ASP A 449 5.88 9.82 -8.37
CA ASP A 449 7.13 10.10 -7.68
C ASP A 449 8.29 9.32 -8.34
N ASP A 450 9.44 9.97 -8.52
CA ASP A 450 10.61 9.39 -9.16
C ASP A 450 11.42 8.48 -8.24
N VAL A 451 11.18 8.48 -6.93
CA VAL A 451 11.97 7.73 -5.93
C VAL A 451 11.07 6.83 -5.10
N LYS A 452 9.94 7.34 -4.60
CA LYS A 452 9.02 6.60 -3.75
C LYS A 452 7.95 5.90 -4.59
N ASP A 453 7.48 4.76 -4.09
CA ASP A 453 6.35 4.05 -4.67
C ASP A 453 5.21 3.98 -3.67
N HIS A 454 4.25 4.89 -3.82
CA HIS A 454 2.96 4.77 -3.16
C HIS A 454 2.00 4.05 -4.10
N VAL A 455 1.60 2.83 -3.72
CA VAL A 455 0.65 2.01 -4.49
C VAL A 455 -0.62 2.78 -4.91
N PRO A 456 -1.27 3.60 -4.05
CA PRO A 456 -2.47 4.31 -4.47
C PRO A 456 -2.21 5.30 -5.61
N ASP A 457 -0.99 5.84 -5.77
CA ASP A 457 -0.68 6.81 -6.82
C ASP A 457 -0.55 6.17 -8.21
N ARG A 458 -0.43 4.85 -8.30
CA ARG A 458 -0.32 4.13 -9.57
C ARG A 458 -1.57 4.25 -10.44
N THR A 459 -2.72 4.60 -9.85
CA THR A 459 -3.97 4.90 -10.57
C THR A 459 -4.59 6.21 -10.08
N VAL A 460 -5.40 6.85 -10.93
CA VAL A 460 -6.10 8.11 -10.58
C VAL A 460 -7.35 7.90 -9.75
N ASP A 461 -7.82 6.67 -9.62
CA ASP A 461 -9.04 6.25 -8.93
C ASP A 461 -8.78 5.04 -8.01
N MET A 462 -9.84 4.42 -7.47
CA MET A 462 -9.75 3.26 -6.58
C MET A 462 -9.27 1.97 -7.26
N SER A 463 -9.02 1.95 -8.58
CA SER A 463 -8.56 0.74 -9.27
C SER A 463 -7.19 0.24 -8.80
N TYR A 464 -6.43 1.03 -8.02
CA TYR A 464 -5.22 0.56 -7.34
C TYR A 464 -5.47 -0.67 -6.46
N LEU A 465 -6.66 -0.81 -5.88
CA LEU A 465 -7.03 -1.96 -5.02
C LEU A 465 -7.00 -3.30 -5.79
N VAL A 466 -7.13 -3.27 -7.11
CA VAL A 466 -7.06 -4.45 -7.99
C VAL A 466 -5.97 -4.33 -9.06
N TYR A 467 -5.04 -3.37 -8.90
CA TYR A 467 -4.05 -3.01 -9.93
C TYR A 467 -3.20 -4.19 -10.39
N ARG A 468 -2.74 -5.04 -9.45
CA ARG A 468 -1.96 -6.25 -9.79
C ARG A 468 -2.71 -7.19 -10.75
N GLN A 469 -4.04 -7.28 -10.64
CA GLN A 469 -4.86 -8.07 -11.56
C GLN A 469 -4.95 -7.38 -12.91
N LEU A 470 -5.11 -6.05 -12.94
CA LEU A 470 -5.16 -5.30 -14.19
C LEU A 470 -3.87 -5.49 -14.99
N LEU A 471 -2.71 -5.65 -14.36
CA LEU A 471 -1.45 -5.90 -15.07
C LEU A 471 -1.34 -7.29 -15.70
N LEU A 472 -2.13 -8.28 -15.26
CA LEU A 472 -2.08 -9.61 -15.84
C LEU A 472 -2.49 -9.59 -17.32
N PRO A 473 -1.78 -10.30 -18.21
CA PRO A 473 -2.13 -10.41 -19.62
C PRO A 473 -3.29 -11.40 -19.84
N LEU A 474 -4.28 -11.45 -18.93
CA LEU A 474 -5.38 -12.41 -19.02
C LEU A 474 -6.26 -12.19 -20.25
N GLY A 475 -6.39 -10.93 -20.71
CA GLY A 475 -7.07 -10.61 -21.97
C GLY A 475 -6.39 -11.22 -23.19
N GLU A 476 -5.05 -11.12 -23.25
CA GLU A 476 -4.27 -11.74 -24.32
C GLU A 476 -4.36 -13.27 -24.26
N TRP A 477 -4.23 -13.84 -23.06
CA TRP A 477 -4.37 -15.27 -22.83
C TRP A 477 -5.74 -15.80 -23.28
N VAL A 478 -6.85 -15.11 -22.95
CA VAL A 478 -8.20 -15.47 -23.43
C VAL A 478 -8.27 -15.45 -24.96
N GLY A 479 -7.67 -14.43 -25.59
CA GLY A 479 -7.58 -14.35 -27.05
C GLY A 479 -6.83 -15.53 -27.67
N GLN A 480 -5.70 -15.93 -27.08
CA GLN A 480 -4.89 -17.06 -27.53
C GLN A 480 -5.62 -18.40 -27.35
N VAL A 481 -6.26 -18.62 -26.20
CA VAL A 481 -7.08 -19.82 -25.93
C VAL A 481 -8.27 -19.90 -26.89
N GLN A 482 -8.97 -18.80 -27.14
CA GLN A 482 -10.07 -18.75 -28.11
C GLN A 482 -9.58 -19.05 -29.53
N SER A 483 -8.39 -18.56 -29.91
CA SER A 483 -7.78 -18.86 -31.21
C SER A 483 -7.51 -20.36 -31.36
N ALA A 484 -6.87 -20.98 -30.37
CA ALA A 484 -6.62 -22.42 -30.34
C ALA A 484 -7.91 -23.24 -30.40
N ARG A 485 -8.91 -22.86 -29.59
CA ARG A 485 -10.27 -23.42 -29.59
C ARG A 485 -10.90 -23.38 -30.98
N ASN A 486 -10.84 -22.24 -31.66
CA ASN A 486 -11.44 -22.07 -32.99
C ASN A 486 -10.70 -22.83 -34.08
N GLN A 487 -9.38 -22.93 -33.99
CA GLN A 487 -8.60 -23.74 -34.92
C GLN A 487 -8.87 -25.25 -34.73
N TYR A 488 -8.98 -25.70 -33.48
CA TYR A 488 -9.39 -27.07 -33.18
C TYR A 488 -10.81 -27.37 -33.68
N ALA A 489 -11.75 -26.45 -33.46
CA ALA A 489 -13.12 -26.55 -33.95
C ALA A 489 -13.16 -26.68 -35.49
N LYS A 490 -12.43 -25.82 -36.20
CA LYS A 490 -12.34 -25.84 -37.67
C LYS A 490 -11.82 -27.19 -38.18
N THR A 491 -10.76 -27.73 -37.57
CA THR A 491 -10.18 -29.03 -37.96
C THR A 491 -11.16 -30.20 -37.74
N ASN A 492 -12.07 -30.07 -36.79
CA ASN A 492 -13.07 -31.10 -36.45
C ASN A 492 -14.47 -30.82 -37.00
N GLY A 493 -14.63 -29.84 -37.91
CA GLY A 493 -15.94 -29.52 -38.52
C GLY A 493 -16.97 -28.92 -37.55
N LEU A 494 -16.53 -28.32 -36.45
CA LEU A 494 -17.38 -27.70 -35.42
C LEU A 494 -17.37 -26.17 -35.54
N PRO A 495 -18.45 -25.47 -35.10
CA PRO A 495 -18.54 -24.02 -35.23
C PRO A 495 -17.51 -23.31 -34.36
N GLY A 496 -16.93 -22.23 -34.89
CA GLY A 496 -16.12 -21.30 -34.13
C GLY A 496 -16.96 -20.42 -33.19
N ARG A 497 -16.31 -19.81 -32.20
CA ARG A 497 -16.92 -18.90 -31.23
C ARG A 497 -16.12 -17.60 -31.16
N ARG A 498 -16.80 -16.48 -30.92
CA ARG A 498 -16.17 -15.19 -30.65
C ARG A 498 -16.72 -14.63 -29.34
N ILE A 499 -15.83 -14.46 -28.38
CA ILE A 499 -16.06 -13.83 -27.08
C ILE A 499 -15.34 -12.48 -27.12
N ASN A 500 -16.06 -11.42 -26.72
CA ASN A 500 -15.48 -10.12 -26.49
C ASN A 500 -15.14 -10.04 -24.99
N PHE A 501 -13.85 -10.09 -24.68
CA PHE A 501 -13.35 -10.10 -23.31
C PHE A 501 -12.41 -8.93 -23.11
N ASP A 502 -12.87 -7.91 -22.38
CA ASP A 502 -12.02 -6.79 -21.95
C ASP A 502 -11.60 -7.01 -20.50
N TRP A 503 -10.39 -7.55 -20.30
CA TRP A 503 -9.86 -7.78 -18.97
C TRP A 503 -9.65 -6.49 -18.17
N LYS A 504 -9.40 -5.35 -18.84
CA LYS A 504 -9.07 -4.08 -18.20
C LYS A 504 -10.31 -3.31 -17.74
N ASP A 505 -11.50 -3.72 -18.16
CA ASP A 505 -12.78 -3.14 -17.73
C ASP A 505 -13.02 -3.35 -16.23
N THR A 506 -13.10 -2.25 -15.48
CA THR A 506 -13.37 -2.22 -14.04
C THR A 506 -14.80 -1.79 -13.69
N LYS A 507 -15.65 -1.50 -14.69
CA LYS A 507 -16.93 -0.80 -14.49
C LYS A 507 -18.15 -1.65 -14.77
N THR A 508 -18.06 -2.63 -15.67
CA THR A 508 -19.22 -3.47 -15.98
C THR A 508 -19.56 -4.36 -14.78
N LEU A 509 -20.76 -4.18 -14.26
CA LEU A 509 -21.40 -5.04 -13.25
C LEU A 509 -22.47 -5.87 -13.96
N VAL A 510 -22.56 -7.15 -13.61
CA VAL A 510 -23.67 -8.01 -14.08
C VAL A 510 -24.78 -7.94 -13.04
N SER A 511 -26.01 -7.68 -13.48
CA SER A 511 -27.20 -7.73 -12.64
C SER A 511 -27.38 -9.17 -12.11
N GLN A 512 -27.58 -9.33 -10.80
CA GLN A 512 -27.77 -10.63 -10.13
C GLN A 512 -28.94 -11.48 -10.68
N GLU A 513 -29.75 -10.96 -11.60
CA GLU A 513 -30.90 -11.67 -12.19
C GLU A 513 -30.54 -12.78 -13.19
N GLN A 514 -29.29 -12.89 -13.66
CA GLN A 514 -28.90 -13.93 -14.63
C GLN A 514 -28.24 -15.18 -14.03
N SER A 515 -28.07 -15.28 -12.72
CA SER A 515 -27.53 -16.49 -12.07
C SER A 515 -28.60 -17.46 -11.55
N GLY A 516 -29.89 -17.20 -11.82
CA GLY A 516 -31.02 -17.98 -11.29
C GLY A 516 -31.56 -19.11 -12.19
N ASP A 517 -31.13 -19.19 -13.46
CA ASP A 517 -31.84 -20.02 -14.47
C ASP A 517 -31.05 -21.24 -15.00
N GLU A 518 -29.97 -21.68 -14.33
CA GLU A 518 -29.24 -22.91 -14.70
C GLU A 518 -29.27 -24.03 -13.63
N GLU A 519 -30.31 -24.05 -12.79
CA GLU A 519 -30.70 -25.26 -12.02
C GLU A 519 -32.18 -25.61 -12.28
N GLN A 520 -32.47 -26.19 -13.46
CA GLN A 520 -33.58 -27.14 -13.67
C GLN A 520 -33.17 -28.28 -14.61
#